data_AF-A0A3M0YIZ8-F1
#
_entry.id   AF-A0A3M0YIZ8-F1
#
_cell.length_a   1.000
_cell.length_b   1.000
_cell.length_c   1.000
_cell.angle_alpha   90.00
_cell.angle_beta   90.00
_cell.angle_gamma   90.00
#
_symmetry.space_group_name_H-M   'P 1'
#
loop_
_entity.id
_entity.type
_entity.pdbx_description
1 polymer ?
#
loop_
_entity_poly.entity_id
_entity_poly.type
_entity_poly.pdbx_seq_one_letter_code
_entity_poly.pdbx_strand_id
1 'polypeptide(L)' 'THEALSFLRTHPAFEEFQRRGYRYAEPEAERPRALEPPAEQMDLLEQLKLLQSLRRRGLLTEAEYEQERQRLERLRH' A
#
# COMPACT_ATOMS: atom_id res chain seq x y z
N THR A 1 5.46 40.82 -4.79
CA THR A 1 6.37 39.65 -4.88
C THR A 1 5.56 38.42 -5.25
N HIS A 2 5.21 38.29 -6.54
CA HIS A 2 4.28 37.25 -7.05
C HIS A 2 4.99 36.13 -7.84
N GLU A 3 6.31 36.22 -7.96
CA GLU A 3 7.11 35.31 -8.81
C GLU A 3 7.65 34.07 -8.09
N ALA A 4 7.52 34.02 -6.76
CA ALA A 4 8.10 32.94 -5.97
C ALA A 4 7.51 31.56 -6.31
N LEU A 5 6.37 31.49 -7.00
CA LEU A 5 5.72 30.23 -7.40
C LEU A 5 5.65 30.05 -8.93
N SER A 6 6.26 30.93 -9.71
CA SER A 6 6.26 30.84 -11.18
C SER A 6 6.93 29.56 -11.67
N PHE A 7 7.93 29.05 -10.92
CA PHE A 7 8.64 27.82 -11.23
C PHE A 7 7.75 26.56 -11.19
N LEU A 8 6.65 26.59 -10.41
CA LEU A 8 5.71 25.46 -10.35
C LEU A 8 4.95 25.29 -11.66
N ARG A 9 4.77 26.37 -12.42
CA ARG A 9 4.02 26.36 -13.69
C ARG A 9 4.83 25.84 -14.87
N THR A 10 6.16 25.94 -14.82
CA THR A 10 7.07 25.42 -15.84
C THR A 10 7.40 23.94 -15.64
N HIS A 11 6.95 23.33 -14.53
CA HIS A 11 7.16 21.91 -14.31
C HIS A 11 6.30 21.07 -15.27
N PRO A 12 6.84 20.06 -15.98
CA PRO A 12 6.06 19.24 -16.92
C PRO A 12 4.81 18.59 -16.31
N ALA A 13 4.86 18.22 -15.03
CA ALA A 13 3.71 17.68 -14.31
C ALA A 13 2.57 18.70 -14.08
N PHE A 14 2.83 20.00 -14.24
CA PHE A 14 1.83 21.05 -14.06
C PHE A 14 0.77 21.03 -15.17
N GLU A 15 1.15 20.72 -16.42
CA GLU A 15 0.20 20.59 -17.52
C GLU A 15 -0.80 19.47 -17.26
N GLU A 16 -0.31 18.34 -16.74
CA GLU A 16 -1.17 17.22 -16.36
C GLU A 16 -2.07 17.54 -15.17
N PHE A 17 -1.55 18.29 -14.18
CA PHE A 17 -2.32 18.77 -13.03
C PHE A 17 -3.44 19.73 -13.46
N GLN A 18 -3.17 20.65 -14.39
CA GLN A 18 -4.17 21.56 -14.95
C GLN A 18 -5.24 20.79 -15.73
N ARG A 19 -4.85 19.80 -16.55
CA ARG A 19 -5.78 18.93 -17.28
C ARG A 19 -6.71 18.14 -16.35
N ARG A 20 -6.26 17.83 -15.12
CA ARG A 20 -7.05 17.16 -14.07
C ARG A 20 -7.89 18.13 -13.23
N GLY A 21 -7.98 19.39 -13.62
CA GLY A 21 -8.75 20.41 -12.89
C GLY A 21 -8.12 20.78 -11.55
N TYR A 22 -6.79 20.83 -11.48
CA TYR A 22 -6.02 21.11 -10.26
C TYR A 22 -6.26 20.10 -9.13
N ARG A 23 -6.51 18.84 -9.52
CA ARG A 23 -6.59 17.71 -8.60
C ARG A 23 -5.37 16.83 -8.77
N TYR A 24 -4.78 16.40 -7.66
CA TYR A 24 -3.79 15.34 -7.71
C TYR A 24 -4.44 14.09 -8.31
N ALA A 25 -3.66 13.24 -8.99
CA ALA A 25 -4.08 11.85 -9.07
C ALA A 25 -4.35 11.44 -7.63
N GLU A 26 -5.51 10.82 -7.36
CA GLU A 26 -5.54 9.93 -6.22
C GLU A 26 -4.28 9.09 -6.34
N PRO A 27 -3.43 9.00 -5.29
CA PRO A 27 -2.37 8.01 -5.32
C PRO A 27 -3.07 6.76 -5.81
N GLU A 28 -2.60 6.20 -6.92
CA GLU A 28 -3.07 4.91 -7.36
C GLU A 28 -2.70 4.02 -6.19
N ALA A 29 -3.62 3.91 -5.23
CA ALA A 29 -3.42 3.30 -3.94
C ALA A 29 -3.02 1.92 -4.35
N GLU A 30 -1.71 1.65 -4.20
CA GLU A 30 -0.96 0.68 -5.00
C GLU A 30 -1.90 -0.47 -5.27
N ARG A 31 -2.51 -0.51 -6.47
CA ARG A 31 -3.50 -1.55 -6.73
C ARG A 31 -2.71 -2.82 -6.50
N PRO A 32 -3.01 -3.63 -5.47
CA PRO A 32 -2.13 -4.71 -5.10
C PRO A 32 -1.99 -5.55 -6.35
N ARG A 33 -0.76 -5.60 -6.88
CA ARG A 33 -0.44 -6.41 -8.06
C ARG A 33 -1.07 -7.76 -7.85
N ALA A 34 -1.83 -8.20 -8.84
CA ALA A 34 -2.71 -9.34 -8.77
C ALA A 34 -2.16 -10.50 -7.93
N LEU A 35 -2.93 -10.81 -6.88
CA LEU A 35 -3.30 -12.15 -6.45
C LEU A 35 -2.13 -13.05 -6.05
N GLU A 36 -1.63 -12.83 -4.84
CA GLU A 36 -1.41 -13.98 -3.97
C GLU A 36 -2.77 -14.69 -3.79
N PRO A 37 -2.81 -16.04 -3.77
CA PRO A 37 -4.07 -16.77 -3.62
C PRO A 37 -4.83 -16.20 -2.42
N PRO A 38 -6.18 -16.14 -2.46
CA PRO A 38 -6.94 -15.72 -1.29
C PRO A 38 -6.43 -16.53 -0.11
N ALA A 39 -6.02 -15.85 0.98
CA ALA A 39 -5.46 -16.53 2.15
C ALA A 39 -6.36 -17.66 2.66
N GLU A 40 -7.66 -17.60 2.34
CA GLU A 40 -8.69 -18.62 2.54
C GLU A 40 -8.41 -19.99 1.89
N GLN A 41 -7.58 -20.07 0.85
CA GLN A 41 -7.18 -21.33 0.19
C GLN A 41 -5.79 -21.83 0.62
N MET A 42 -5.05 -21.05 1.41
CA MET A 42 -3.70 -21.37 1.83
C MET A 42 -3.71 -22.18 3.13
N ASP A 43 -2.81 -23.16 3.25
CA ASP A 43 -2.58 -23.84 4.52
C ASP A 43 -2.07 -22.84 5.57
N LEU A 44 -2.36 -23.08 6.85
CA LEU A 44 -1.99 -22.19 7.96
C LEU A 44 -0.48 -21.90 7.96
N LEU A 45 0.34 -22.92 7.66
CA LEU A 45 1.78 -22.76 7.56
C LEU A 45 2.16 -21.76 6.46
N GLU A 46 1.45 -21.76 5.34
CA GLU A 46 1.67 -20.83 4.24
C GLU A 46 1.19 -19.42 4.60
N GLN A 47 0.07 -19.29 5.31
CA GLN A 47 -0.41 -18.01 5.83
C GLN A 47 0.60 -17.38 6.80
N LEU A 48 1.21 -18.17 7.69
CA LEU A 48 2.26 -17.71 8.61
C LEU A 48 3.54 -17.29 7.87
N LYS A 49 3.94 -18.03 6.84
CA LYS A 49 5.09 -17.67 5.99
C LYS A 49 4.84 -16.36 5.26
N LEU A 50 3.63 -16.18 4.72
CA LEU A 50 3.25 -14.96 4.04
C LEU A 50 3.29 -13.77 5.00
N LEU A 51 2.72 -13.91 6.19
CA LEU A 51 2.71 -12.89 7.23
C LEU A 51 4.13 -12.47 7.65
N GLN A 52 5.05 -13.44 7.80
CA GLN A 52 6.47 -13.14 8.03
C GLN A 52 7.11 -12.38 6.85
N SER A 53 6.78 -12.76 5.61
CA SER A 53 7.34 -12.11 4.42
C SER A 53 6.89 -10.64 4.31
N LEU A 54 5.62 -10.36 4.63
CA LEU A 54 5.05 -9.01 4.62
C LEU A 54 5.72 -8.12 5.67
N ARG A 55 5.94 -8.64 6.89
CA ARG A 55 6.72 -7.97 7.93
C ARG A 55 8.14 -7.66 7.48
N ARG A 56 8.86 -8.64 6.90
CA ARG A 56 10.24 -8.44 6.41
C ARG A 56 10.34 -7.40 5.29
N ARG A 57 9.29 -7.28 4.47
CA ARG A 57 9.18 -6.27 3.41
C ARG A 57 8.79 -4.89 3.93
N GLY A 58 8.50 -4.75 5.23
CA GLY A 58 8.03 -3.49 5.83
C GLY A 58 6.60 -3.12 5.45
N LEU A 59 5.82 -4.08 4.92
CA LEU A 59 4.41 -3.89 4.54
C LEU A 59 3.46 -4.05 5.74
N LEU A 60 3.98 -4.54 6.87
CA LEU A 60 3.28 -4.63 8.14
C LEU A 60 4.15 -4.05 9.25
N THR A 61 3.54 -3.32 10.16
CA THR A 61 4.16 -2.94 11.43
C THR A 61 4.22 -4.13 12.39
N GLU A 62 5.07 -4.03 13.42
CA GLU A 62 5.20 -5.08 14.44
C GLU A 62 3.86 -5.36 15.14
N ALA A 63 3.07 -4.30 15.38
CA ALA A 63 1.77 -4.40 16.02
C ALA A 63 0.75 -5.15 15.16
N GLU A 64 0.69 -4.85 13.86
CA GLU A 64 -0.20 -5.52 12.90
C GLU A 64 0.19 -6.98 12.71
N TYR A 65 1.49 -7.29 12.67
CA TYR A 65 1.99 -8.66 12.60
C TYR A 65 1.54 -9.50 13.80
N GLU A 66 1.69 -8.99 15.03
CA GLU A 66 1.28 -9.71 16.24
C GLU A 66 -0.24 -9.90 16.32
N GLN A 67 -1.03 -8.90 15.90
CA GLN A 67 -2.49 -9.02 15.84
C GLN A 67 -2.94 -10.11 14.89
N GLU A 68 -2.40 -10.14 13.67
CA GLU A 68 -2.80 -11.14 12.67
C GLU A 68 -2.30 -12.53 13.05
N ARG A 69 -1.09 -12.66 13.64
CA ARG A 69 -0.58 -13.94 14.15
C ARG A 69 -1.49 -14.52 15.23
N GLN A 70 -1.91 -13.71 16.20
CA GLN A 70 -2.82 -14.16 17.26
C GLN A 70 -4.19 -14.56 16.71
N ARG A 71 -4.68 -13.86 15.68
CA ARG A 71 -5.93 -14.21 15.00
C ARG A 71 -5.83 -15.58 14.34
N LEU A 72 -4.75 -15.83 13.61
CA LEU A 72 -4.47 -17.12 12.97
C LEU A 72 -4.33 -18.25 14.00
N GLU A 73 -3.69 -18.00 15.14
CA GLU A 73 -3.58 -18.97 16.25
C GLU A 73 -4.92 -19.28 16.91
N ARG A 74 -5.83 -18.31 17.03
CA ARG A 74 -7.17 -18.53 17.61
C ARG A 74 -8.08 -19.33 16.69
N LEU A 75 -7.96 -19.16 15.37
CA LEU A 75 -8.70 -19.93 14.36
C LEU A 75 -8.38 -21.44 14.39
N ARG A 76 -7.30 -21.85 15.07
CA ARG A 76 -6.89 -23.24 15.26
C ARG A 76 -7.63 -23.97 16.39
N HIS A 77 -8.21 -23.24 17.35
CA HIS A 77 -8.90 -23.79 18.52
C HIS A 77 -10.41 -23.86 18.31
#